data_AF-A0A2V3XTV5-F1
#
_entry.id   AF-A0A2V3XTV5-F1
#
_cell.length_a   1.000
_cell.length_b   1.000
_cell.length_c   1.000
_cell.angle_alpha   90.00
_cell.angle_beta   90.00
_cell.angle_gamma   90.00
#
_symmetry.space_group_name_H-M   'P 1'
#
loop_
_entity.id
_entity.type
_entity.pdbx_description
1 polymer ?
#
loop_
_entity_poly.entity_id
_entity_poly.type
_entity_poly.pdbx_seq_one_letter_code
_entity_poly.pdbx_strand_id
1 'polypeptide(L)' 'MEKNIINYYNHYDEDGRLFRNYSHQVEWLTTLYYFNRVLPPHSRIFDGCAGTGNYAFELARRGNACLY' A
#
# COMPACT_ATOMS: atom_id res chain seq x y z
N MET A 1 -2.10 -30.55 -3.37
CA MET A 1 -2.38 -29.33 -4.17
C MET A 1 -2.45 -28.10 -3.28
N GLU A 2 -3.16 -28.15 -2.15
CA GLU A 2 -3.29 -27.01 -1.20
C GLU A 2 -1.98 -26.52 -0.56
N LYS A 3 -1.07 -27.41 -0.17
CA LYS A 3 0.20 -27.03 0.49
C LYS A 3 1.08 -26.12 -0.37
N ASN A 4 1.06 -26.26 -1.70
CA ASN A 4 1.88 -25.44 -2.60
C ASN A 4 1.38 -24.00 -2.67
N ILE A 5 0.06 -23.80 -2.68
CA ILE A 5 -0.56 -22.47 -2.71
C ILE A 5 -0.31 -21.75 -1.38
N ILE A 6 -0.53 -22.45 -0.26
CA ILE A 6 -0.28 -21.90 1.08
C ILE A 6 1.20 -21.50 1.24
N ASN A 7 2.13 -22.37 0.84
CA ASN A 7 3.55 -22.07 0.91
C ASN A 7 3.94 -20.90 0.00
N TYR A 8 3.33 -20.77 -1.17
CA TYR A 8 3.56 -19.64 -2.08
C TYR A 8 3.19 -18.30 -1.42
N TYR A 9 2.01 -18.20 -0.81
CA TYR A 9 1.59 -16.99 -0.11
C TYR A 9 2.42 -16.72 1.16
N ASN A 10 2.80 -17.77 1.91
CA ASN A 10 3.62 -17.61 3.11
C ASN A 10 5.05 -17.12 2.84
N HIS A 11 5.59 -17.36 1.65
CA HIS A 11 6.92 -16.86 1.26
C HIS A 11 6.87 -15.44 0.68
N TYR A 12 5.68 -14.89 0.46
CA TYR A 12 5.54 -13.57 -0.12
C TYR A 12 5.68 -12.50 0.96
N ASP A 13 6.79 -11.75 0.90
CA ASP A 13 7.01 -10.57 1.74
C ASP A 13 6.19 -9.39 1.22
N GLU A 14 4.93 -9.32 1.66
CA GLU A 14 4.03 -8.21 1.33
C GLU A 14 4.52 -6.89 1.92
N ASP A 15 5.18 -6.93 3.09
CA ASP A 15 5.62 -5.73 3.79
C ASP A 15 6.74 -5.00 3.03
N GLY A 16 7.72 -5.76 2.56
CA GLY A 16 8.82 -5.27 1.74
C GLY A 16 8.49 -5.03 0.27
N ARG A 17 7.31 -5.45 -0.22
CA ARG A 17 6.96 -5.49 -1.65
C ARG A 17 7.28 -4.20 -2.41
N LEU A 18 6.83 -3.06 -1.87
CA LEU A 18 6.95 -1.75 -2.51
C LEU A 18 8.37 -1.18 -2.50
N PHE A 19 9.19 -1.61 -1.53
CA PHE A 19 10.52 -1.05 -1.29
C PHE A 19 11.67 -2.03 -1.61
N ARG A 20 11.34 -3.23 -2.11
CA ARG A 20 12.29 -4.30 -2.41
C ARG A 20 13.35 -3.92 -3.44
N ASN A 21 13.00 -3.15 -4.46
CA ASN A 21 13.93 -2.62 -5.47
C ASN A 21 13.32 -1.40 -6.21
N TYR A 22 14.11 -0.76 -7.06
CA TYR A 22 13.69 0.43 -7.82
C TYR A 22 12.47 0.19 -8.72
N SER A 23 12.32 -1.01 -9.30
CA SER A 23 11.18 -1.33 -10.16
C SER A 23 9.87 -1.37 -9.37
N HIS A 24 9.88 -1.89 -8.14
CA HIS A 24 8.69 -1.88 -7.27
C HIS A 24 8.37 -0.48 -6.72
N GLN A 25 9.39 0.36 -6.53
CA GLN A 25 9.18 1.74 -6.06
C GLN A 25 8.41 2.60 -7.07
N VAL A 26 8.35 2.22 -8.36
CA VAL A 26 7.56 2.96 -9.35
C VAL A 26 6.08 3.00 -8.96
N GLU A 27 5.52 1.90 -8.46
CA GLU A 27 4.14 1.82 -7.97
C GLU A 27 3.92 2.81 -6.81
N TRP A 28 4.82 2.81 -5.83
CA TRP A 28 4.78 3.72 -4.69
C TRP A 28 4.82 5.19 -5.12
N LEU A 29 5.82 5.57 -5.94
CA LEU A 29 6.05 6.94 -6.35
C LEU A 29 4.92 7.50 -7.21
N THR A 30 4.46 6.71 -8.19
CA THR A 30 3.37 7.13 -9.09
C THR A 30 2.05 7.25 -8.35
N THR A 31 1.73 6.31 -7.45
CA THR A 31 0.52 6.35 -6.64
C THR A 31 0.50 7.57 -5.73
N LEU A 32 1.60 7.84 -5.00
CA LEU A 32 1.68 9.02 -4.14
C LEU A 32 1.62 10.33 -4.92
N TYR A 33 2.19 10.39 -6.13
CA TYR A 33 2.06 11.54 -7.01
C TYR A 33 0.59 11.86 -7.32
N TYR A 34 -0.20 10.83 -7.66
CA TYR A 34 -1.62 11.03 -7.95
C TYR A 34 -2.43 11.34 -6.69
N PHE A 35 -2.18 10.65 -5.57
CA PHE A 35 -2.81 10.97 -4.28
C PHE A 35 -2.65 12.44 -3.92
N ASN A 36 -1.46 13.00 -4.05
CA ASN A 36 -1.22 14.42 -3.78
C ASN A 36 -1.98 15.37 -4.71
N ARG A 37 -2.31 14.92 -5.92
CA ARG A 37 -3.00 15.73 -6.92
C ARG A 37 -4.51 15.65 -6.79
N VAL A 38 -5.05 14.50 -6.39
CA VAL A 38 -6.48 14.20 -6.46
C VAL A 38 -7.17 14.19 -5.09
N LEU A 39 -6.43 13.93 -4.01
CA LEU A 39 -7.00 13.91 -2.67
C LEU A 39 -7.00 15.32 -2.07
N PRO A 40 -8.17 15.85 -1.68
CA PRO A 40 -8.22 17.05 -0.86
C PRO A 40 -7.51 16.85 0.48
N PRO A 41 -7.00 17.91 1.12
CA PRO A 41 -6.50 17.83 2.48
C PRO A 41 -7.56 17.28 3.46
N HIS A 42 -7.11 16.52 4.46
CA HIS A 42 -7.98 15.94 5.50
C HIS A 42 -9.10 15.03 4.97
N SER A 43 -8.81 14.27 3.91
CA SER A 43 -9.75 13.33 3.33
C SER A 43 -10.03 12.14 4.24
N ARG A 44 -11.22 11.54 4.09
CA ARG A 44 -11.52 10.19 4.59
C ARG A 44 -11.38 9.20 3.45
N ILE A 45 -10.52 8.21 3.61
CA ILE A 45 -10.07 7.31 2.54
C ILE A 45 -10.39 5.88 2.97
N PHE A 46 -11.04 5.12 2.10
CA PHE A 46 -11.26 3.69 2.28
C PHE A 46 -10.16 2.92 1.56
N ASP A 47 -9.34 2.18 2.31
CA ASP A 47 -8.22 1.40 1.79
C ASP A 47 -8.61 -0.08 1.71
N GLY A 48 -9.35 -0.42 0.66
CA GLY A 48 -9.73 -1.80 0.38
C GLY A 48 -8.52 -2.61 -0.09
N CYS A 49 -8.25 -3.72 0.60
CA CYS A 49 -7.06 -4.57 0.37
C CYS A 49 -5.73 -3.88 0.71
N ALA A 50 -5.68 -3.15 1.82
CA ALA A 50 -4.52 -2.40 2.29
C ALA A 50 -3.21 -3.21 2.47
N GLY A 51 -3.27 -4.55 2.45
CA GLY A 51 -2.11 -5.41 2.73
C GLY A 51 -1.58 -5.11 4.14
N THR A 52 -0.31 -4.70 4.22
CA THR A 52 0.32 -4.26 5.49
C THR A 52 0.07 -2.79 5.83
N GLY A 53 -0.64 -2.03 4.99
CA GLY A 53 -1.07 -0.65 5.26
C GLY A 53 -0.07 0.43 4.87
N ASN A 54 0.92 0.12 4.02
CA ASN A 54 1.96 1.07 3.58
C ASN A 54 1.40 2.43 3.13
N TYR A 55 0.33 2.44 2.31
CA TYR A 55 -0.32 3.67 1.88
C TYR A 55 -1.15 4.33 3.00
N ALA A 56 -1.96 3.55 3.72
CA ALA A 56 -2.75 4.05 4.84
C ALA A 56 -1.91 4.79 5.90
N PHE A 57 -0.76 4.24 6.29
CA PHE A 57 0.13 4.88 7.25
C PHE A 57 0.71 6.21 6.73
N GLU A 58 1.14 6.24 5.47
CA GLU A 58 1.67 7.46 4.86
C GLU A 58 0.60 8.54 4.69
N LEU A 59 -0.61 8.16 4.26
CA LEU A 59 -1.74 9.07 4.11
C LEU A 59 -2.22 9.61 5.48
N ALA A 60 -2.18 8.78 6.52
CA ALA A 60 -2.50 9.19 7.89
C ALA A 60 -1.48 10.21 8.44
N ARG A 61 -0.18 10.01 8.19
CA ARG A 61 0.88 10.99 8.53
C ARG A 61 0.66 12.34 7.84
N ARG A 62 0.05 12.35 6.65
CA ARG A 62 -0.32 13.56 5.90
C ARG A 62 -1.64 14.18 6.38
N GLY A 63 -2.24 13.67 7.46
CA GLY A 63 -3.42 14.24 8.09
C GLY A 63 -4.75 13.76 7.51
N ASN A 64 -4.76 12.68 6.74
CA ASN A 64 -5.98 12.03 6.25
C ASN A 64 -6.45 10.94 7.23
N ALA A 65 -7.74 10.63 7.23
CA ALA A 65 -8.27 9.50 8.00
C ALA A 65 -8.43 8.29 7.08
N CYS A 66 -7.70 7.21 7.35
CA CYS A 66 -7.79 5.96 6.60
C CYS A 66 -8.70 4.96 7.32
N LEU A 67 -9.59 4.33 6.57
CA LEU A 67 -10.58 3.35 7.02
C LEU A 67 -10.32 2.01 6.31
N TYR A 68 -10.65 0.92 7.00
CA TYR A 68 -10.51 -0.46 6.50
C TYR A 68 -11.88 -1.13 6.40
#